data_AF-A0A1F9MT78-F1
#
_entry.id   AF-A0A1F9MT78-F1
#
_cell.length_a   1.000
_cell.length_b   1.000
_cell.length_c   1.000
_cell.angle_alpha   90.00
_cell.angle_beta   90.00
_cell.angle_gamma   90.00
#
_symmetry.space_group_name_H-M   'P 1'
#
loop_
_entity.id
_entity.type
_entity.pdbx_description
1 polymer ?
#
loop_
_entity_poly.entity_id
_entity_poly.type
_entity_poly.pdbx_seq_one_letter_code
_entity_poly.pdbx_strand_id
1 'polypeptide(L)'
;MTISYRKKPSIGFIYLVLVGAVTALFLVWGMRRPALEEVWRMDIELGLGERPPLTADEMALLQSSLTAHPDLALFLGEDQHAGVFSANEDGKVEGSYAYIVRNVDTSGLLVVDYAGVSRKGSVRVTARTVGSRHTGVCRRDEPYTWRLPQEGPFPQLVEIRLAPIGKKGRPSPVRIDLGGTP
;
A
#
# COMPACT_ATOMS: atom_id res chain seq x y z
N MET A 1 0.98 -65.17 -25.65
CA MET A 1 2.22 -64.39 -25.45
C MET A 1 1.97 -62.98 -25.98
N THR A 2 1.61 -62.03 -25.12
CA THR A 2 1.36 -60.64 -25.53
C THR A 2 2.67 -59.86 -25.44
N ILE A 3 3.32 -59.66 -26.58
CA ILE A 3 4.54 -58.86 -26.68
C ILE A 3 4.13 -57.39 -26.58
N SER A 4 4.34 -56.79 -25.42
CA SER A 4 4.11 -55.35 -25.19
C SER A 4 5.21 -54.56 -25.90
N TYR A 5 4.94 -54.14 -27.14
CA TYR A 5 5.84 -53.29 -27.92
C TYR A 5 5.78 -51.85 -27.39
N ARG A 6 6.55 -51.54 -26.33
CA ARG A 6 6.80 -50.14 -25.93
C ARG A 6 7.71 -49.49 -26.98
N LYS A 7 7.10 -48.87 -27.99
CA LYS A 7 7.82 -47.97 -28.90
C LYS A 7 8.38 -46.80 -28.07
N LYS A 8 9.70 -46.73 -27.95
CA LYS A 8 10.35 -45.58 -27.35
C LYS A 8 10.04 -44.34 -28.21
N PRO A 9 9.69 -43.19 -27.59
CA PRO A 9 9.49 -41.97 -28.35
C PRO A 9 10.76 -41.62 -29.13
N SER A 10 10.58 -41.10 -30.36
CA SER A 10 11.72 -40.65 -31.16
C SER A 10 12.38 -39.44 -30.49
N ILE A 11 13.70 -39.30 -30.68
CA ILE A 11 14.47 -38.16 -30.13
C ILE A 11 13.85 -36.83 -30.58
N GLY A 12 13.38 -36.75 -31.82
CA GLY A 12 12.68 -35.55 -32.34
C GLY A 12 11.40 -35.21 -31.57
N PHE A 13 10.62 -36.22 -31.16
CA PHE A 13 9.43 -36.01 -30.33
C PHE A 13 9.80 -35.47 -28.94
N ILE A 14 10.89 -35.99 -28.35
CA ILE A 14 11.38 -35.49 -27.04
C ILE A 14 11.79 -34.02 -27.15
N TYR A 15 12.54 -33.63 -28.19
CA TYR A 15 12.92 -32.23 -28.42
C TYR A 15 11.69 -31.32 -28.59
N LEU A 16 10.70 -31.75 -29.36
CA LEU A 16 9.48 -30.98 -29.58
C LEU A 16 8.73 -30.74 -28.26
N VAL A 17 8.58 -31.78 -27.44
CA VAL A 17 7.95 -31.67 -26.11
C VAL A 17 8.74 -30.75 -25.19
N LEU A 18 10.07 -30.83 -25.20
CA LEU A 18 10.94 -30.01 -24.35
C LEU A 18 10.87 -28.53 -24.74
N VAL A 19 10.93 -28.22 -26.04
CA VAL A 19 10.74 -26.85 -26.53
C VAL A 19 9.34 -26.34 -26.18
N GLY A 20 8.30 -27.15 -26.36
CA GLY A 20 6.93 -26.79 -25.97
C GLY A 20 6.80 -26.49 -24.48
N ALA A 21 7.43 -27.29 -23.63
CA ALA A 21 7.44 -27.09 -22.18
C ALA A 21 8.18 -25.80 -21.78
N VAL A 22 9.34 -25.52 -22.38
CA VAL A 22 10.09 -24.28 -22.15
C VAL A 22 9.30 -23.06 -22.59
N THR A 23 8.67 -23.10 -23.77
CA THR A 23 7.80 -22.02 -24.25
C THR A 23 6.61 -21.81 -23.33
N ALA A 24 5.95 -22.89 -22.87
CA ALA A 24 4.85 -22.78 -21.92
C ALA A 24 5.29 -22.19 -20.58
N LEU A 25 6.46 -22.59 -20.05
CA LEU A 25 7.05 -21.99 -18.85
C LEU A 25 7.34 -20.51 -19.03
N PHE A 26 7.93 -20.12 -20.17
CA PHE A 26 8.20 -18.73 -20.51
C PHE A 26 6.91 -17.90 -20.58
N LEU A 27 5.85 -18.43 -21.18
CA LEU A 27 4.54 -17.77 -21.26
C LEU A 27 3.87 -17.67 -19.89
N VAL A 28 3.89 -18.73 -19.08
CA VAL A 28 3.36 -18.70 -17.71
C VAL A 28 4.13 -17.69 -16.85
N TRP A 29 5.44 -17.60 -17.03
CA TRP A 29 6.28 -16.60 -16.37
C TRP A 29 5.93 -15.18 -16.84
N GLY A 30 5.78 -14.95 -18.14
CA GLY A 30 5.39 -13.65 -18.70
C GLY A 30 3.95 -13.23 -18.39
N MET A 31 3.03 -14.18 -18.19
CA MET A 31 1.64 -13.92 -17.80
C MET A 31 1.45 -13.69 -16.30
N ARG A 32 2.45 -13.99 -15.46
CA ARG A 32 2.44 -13.49 -14.08
C ARG A 32 2.58 -11.97 -14.18
N ARG A 33 1.45 -11.25 -14.04
CA ARG A 33 1.42 -9.78 -14.04
C ARG A 33 2.56 -9.32 -13.14
N PRO A 34 3.50 -8.49 -13.65
CA PRO A 34 4.57 -8.02 -12.82
C PRO A 34 3.93 -7.29 -11.65
N ALA A 35 4.36 -7.60 -10.42
CA ALA A 35 3.86 -6.97 -9.20
C ALA A 35 3.80 -5.43 -9.33
N LEU A 36 4.71 -4.87 -10.14
CA LEU A 36 4.78 -3.46 -10.47
C LEU A 36 3.53 -2.92 -11.21
N GLU A 37 2.92 -3.65 -12.15
CA GLU A 37 1.71 -3.18 -12.86
C GLU A 37 0.53 -3.05 -11.88
N GLU A 38 0.40 -4.00 -10.96
CA GLU A 38 -0.63 -3.93 -9.92
C GLU A 38 -0.41 -2.76 -8.97
N VAL A 39 0.86 -2.48 -8.63
CA VAL A 39 1.25 -1.33 -7.81
C VAL A 39 0.93 0.00 -8.52
N TRP A 40 1.26 0.13 -9.80
CA TRP A 40 0.91 1.32 -10.60
C TRP A 40 -0.60 1.55 -10.67
N ARG A 41 -1.37 0.48 -10.89
CA ARG A 41 -2.83 0.57 -10.86
C ARG A 41 -3.34 1.02 -9.49
N MET A 42 -2.81 0.43 -8.41
CA MET A 42 -3.18 0.81 -7.05
C MET A 42 -2.86 2.27 -6.74
N ASP A 43 -1.70 2.76 -7.17
CA ASP A 43 -1.31 4.17 -7.02
C ASP A 43 -2.32 5.11 -7.70
N ILE A 44 -2.61 4.88 -8.97
CA ILE A 44 -3.59 5.68 -9.72
C ILE A 44 -4.98 5.63 -9.06
N GLU A 45 -5.47 4.43 -8.71
CA GLU A 45 -6.78 4.26 -8.09
C GLU A 45 -6.88 4.94 -6.71
N LEU A 46 -5.79 4.93 -5.93
CA LEU A 46 -5.72 5.57 -4.62
C LEU A 46 -5.58 7.09 -4.72
N GLY A 47 -4.78 7.58 -5.68
CA GLY A 47 -4.63 9.00 -5.97
C GLY A 47 -5.93 9.65 -6.45
N LEU A 48 -6.71 8.92 -7.27
CA LEU A 48 -8.04 9.37 -7.71
C LEU A 48 -9.14 9.20 -6.64
N GLY A 49 -8.91 8.39 -5.61
CA GLY A 49 -9.90 8.11 -4.57
C GLY A 49 -11.09 7.27 -5.06
N GLU A 50 -10.96 6.58 -6.20
CA GLU A 50 -12.03 5.80 -6.83
C GLU A 50 -12.22 4.40 -6.21
N ARG A 51 -11.37 4.05 -5.24
CA ARG A 51 -11.28 2.70 -4.69
C ARG A 51 -11.64 2.65 -3.19
N PRO A 52 -12.13 1.51 -2.67
CA PRO A 52 -12.10 1.22 -1.24
C PRO A 52 -10.66 1.10 -0.68
N PRO A 53 -10.48 1.12 0.66
CA PRO A 53 -9.21 0.84 1.29
C PRO A 53 -8.59 -0.49 0.83
N LEU A 54 -7.27 -0.54 0.69
CA LEU A 54 -6.49 -1.73 0.38
C LEU A 54 -6.79 -2.88 1.35
N THR A 55 -6.86 -4.08 0.76
CA THR A 55 -6.90 -5.33 1.53
C THR A 55 -5.55 -5.60 2.21
N ALA A 56 -5.50 -6.59 3.10
CA ALA A 56 -4.25 -6.95 3.76
C ALA A 56 -3.19 -7.47 2.77
N ASP A 57 -3.62 -8.26 1.78
CA ASP A 57 -2.75 -8.83 0.75
C ASP A 57 -2.18 -7.74 -0.17
N GLU A 58 -3.01 -6.76 -0.54
CA GLU A 58 -2.58 -5.61 -1.35
C GLU A 58 -1.62 -4.70 -0.59
N MET A 59 -1.87 -4.48 0.70
CA MET A 59 -0.95 -3.74 1.56
C MET A 59 0.40 -4.46 1.68
N ALA A 60 0.40 -5.80 1.78
CA ALA A 60 1.62 -6.60 1.80
C ALA A 60 2.35 -6.57 0.45
N LEU A 61 1.63 -6.65 -0.66
CA LEU A 61 2.18 -6.54 -2.02
C LEU A 61 2.85 -5.19 -2.22
N LEU A 62 2.15 -4.09 -1.87
CA LEU A 62 2.69 -2.73 -1.99
C LEU A 62 3.91 -2.54 -1.08
N GLN A 63 3.84 -2.97 0.19
CA GLN A 63 4.99 -2.92 1.10
C GLN A 63 6.20 -3.71 0.56
N SER A 64 5.98 -4.92 0.05
CA SER A 64 7.07 -5.74 -0.51
C SER A 64 7.69 -5.10 -1.75
N SER A 65 6.87 -4.46 -2.58
CA SER A 65 7.32 -3.75 -3.78
C SER A 65 8.11 -2.50 -3.43
N LEU A 66 7.67 -1.73 -2.43
CA LEU A 66 8.43 -0.57 -1.91
C LEU A 66 9.79 -0.99 -1.36
N THR A 67 9.84 -2.13 -0.65
CA THR A 67 11.08 -2.66 -0.09
C THR A 67 12.03 -3.15 -1.19
N ALA A 68 11.49 -3.78 -2.24
CA ALA A 68 12.28 -4.26 -3.39
C ALA A 68 12.75 -3.12 -4.31
N HIS A 69 12.00 -2.02 -4.37
CA HIS A 69 12.26 -0.87 -5.23
C HIS A 69 12.15 0.44 -4.44
N PRO A 70 13.17 0.82 -3.65
CA PRO A 70 13.12 2.02 -2.79
C PRO A 70 12.83 3.32 -3.55
N ASP A 71 13.25 3.43 -4.81
CA ASP A 71 12.98 4.59 -5.67
C ASP A 71 11.48 4.83 -5.88
N LEU A 72 10.66 3.77 -5.80
CA LEU A 72 9.20 3.87 -5.85
C LEU A 72 8.66 4.69 -4.68
N ALA A 73 9.29 4.61 -3.50
CA ALA A 73 8.85 5.39 -2.36
C ALA A 73 9.11 6.88 -2.51
N LEU A 74 10.21 7.26 -3.17
CA LEU A 74 10.47 8.65 -3.53
C LEU A 74 9.44 9.15 -4.54
N PHE A 75 9.16 8.35 -5.57
CA PHE A 75 8.14 8.68 -6.57
C PHE A 75 6.75 8.88 -5.95
N LEU A 76 6.29 7.92 -5.12
CA LEU A 76 4.98 7.99 -4.46
C LEU A 76 4.94 9.08 -3.38
N GLY A 77 6.08 9.39 -2.77
CA GLY A 77 6.21 10.47 -1.79
C GLY A 77 6.41 11.84 -2.42
N GLU A 78 6.32 11.99 -3.74
CA GLU A 78 6.60 13.24 -4.47
C GLU A 78 7.98 13.84 -4.13
N ASP A 79 9.01 12.98 -4.13
CA ASP A 79 10.39 13.28 -3.73
C ASP A 79 10.57 13.75 -2.28
N GLN A 80 9.53 13.64 -1.45
CA GLN A 80 9.61 13.89 -0.02
C GLN A 80 10.04 12.61 0.70
N HIS A 81 10.80 12.75 1.79
CA HIS A 81 11.18 11.62 2.64
C HIS A 81 9.96 10.90 3.23
N ALA A 82 8.82 11.58 3.34
CA ALA A 82 7.54 10.93 3.51
C ALA A 82 6.39 11.76 2.94
N GLY A 83 5.39 11.09 2.36
CA GLY A 83 4.29 11.75 1.66
C GLY A 83 2.99 10.95 1.69
N VAL A 84 1.87 11.67 1.69
CA VAL A 84 0.52 11.10 1.51
C VAL A 84 0.29 10.91 0.02
N PHE A 85 0.09 9.67 -0.44
CA PHE A 85 -0.11 9.38 -1.87
C PHE A 85 -1.56 9.00 -2.22
N SER A 86 -2.40 8.75 -1.21
CA SER A 86 -3.85 8.69 -1.43
C SER A 86 -4.42 10.07 -1.74
N ALA A 87 -5.59 10.12 -2.38
CA ALA A 87 -6.34 11.35 -2.68
C ALA A 87 -6.31 12.36 -1.53
N ASN A 88 -5.58 13.45 -1.73
CA ASN A 88 -5.42 14.54 -0.77
C ASN A 88 -5.23 15.88 -1.49
N GLU A 89 -5.54 16.97 -0.80
CA GLU A 89 -5.29 18.34 -1.25
C GLU A 89 -4.47 19.05 -0.18
N ASP A 90 -3.19 19.33 -0.44
CA ASP A 90 -2.23 19.90 0.52
C ASP A 90 -2.16 19.13 1.86
N GLY A 91 -2.14 17.79 1.81
CA GLY A 91 -2.13 16.93 3.00
C GLY A 91 -3.48 16.86 3.74
N LYS A 92 -4.54 17.47 3.20
CA LYS A 92 -5.90 17.32 3.68
C LYS A 92 -6.54 16.12 3.00
N VAL A 93 -7.04 15.19 3.80
CA VAL A 93 -7.72 14.00 3.32
C VAL A 93 -9.21 14.12 3.60
N GLU A 94 -10.02 14.10 2.55
CA GLU A 94 -11.49 14.09 2.64
C GLU A 94 -12.08 12.67 2.74
N GLY A 95 -11.26 11.66 2.46
CA GLY A 95 -11.63 10.25 2.49
C GLY A 95 -11.76 9.65 3.89
N SER A 96 -12.26 8.42 3.97
CA SER A 96 -12.28 7.62 5.21
C SER A 96 -10.97 6.87 5.47
N TYR A 97 -9.98 7.07 4.61
CA TYR A 97 -8.67 6.47 4.72
C TYR A 97 -7.62 7.34 4.05
N ALA A 98 -6.37 7.16 4.44
CA ALA A 98 -5.20 7.72 3.79
C ALA A 98 -4.05 6.70 3.81
N TYR A 99 -3.16 6.80 2.84
CA TYR A 99 -1.93 6.03 2.80
C TYR A 99 -0.73 6.95 2.74
N ILE A 100 0.27 6.61 3.54
CA ILE A 100 1.53 7.35 3.64
C ILE A 100 2.66 6.39 3.36
N VAL A 101 3.60 6.83 2.54
CA VAL A 101 4.91 6.18 2.43
C VAL A 101 5.90 7.02 3.20
N ARG A 102 6.72 6.38 4.04
CA ARG A 102 7.84 7.05 4.70
C ARG A 102 9.15 6.31 4.40
N ASN A 103 10.23 7.07 4.31
CA ASN A 103 11.58 6.58 4.25
C ASN A 103 12.24 6.62 5.65
N VAL A 104 13.39 5.95 5.80
CA VAL A 104 14.12 5.76 7.08
C VAL A 104 14.45 7.08 7.77
N ASP A 105 14.70 8.12 7.00
CA ASP A 105 15.24 9.40 7.51
C ASP A 105 14.18 10.37 8.03
N THR A 106 12.90 10.01 7.96
CA THR A 106 11.81 10.87 8.42
C THR A 106 11.45 10.55 9.86
N SER A 107 11.22 11.59 10.67
CA SER A 107 10.74 11.41 12.04
C SER A 107 9.49 10.51 12.05
N GLY A 108 9.42 9.63 13.04
CA GLY A 108 8.32 8.69 13.15
C GLY A 108 7.04 9.29 13.74
N LEU A 109 6.85 10.61 13.83
CA LEU A 109 5.68 11.16 14.49
C LEU A 109 4.54 11.41 13.50
N LEU A 110 3.54 10.55 13.50
CA LEU A 110 2.28 10.78 12.79
C LEU A 110 1.39 11.71 13.61
N VAL A 111 0.98 12.82 13.02
CA VAL A 111 0.01 13.76 13.58
C VAL A 111 -1.20 13.82 12.65
N VAL A 112 -2.38 13.55 13.21
CA VAL A 112 -3.66 13.73 12.51
C VAL A 112 -4.43 14.82 13.21
N ASP A 113 -4.57 15.95 12.53
CA ASP A 113 -5.23 17.15 13.02
C ASP A 113 -6.55 17.41 12.28
N TYR A 114 -7.50 18.09 12.92
CA TYR A 114 -8.70 18.56 12.27
C TYR A 114 -8.36 19.71 11.31
N ALA A 115 -8.62 19.54 10.02
CA ALA A 115 -8.27 20.52 8.99
C ALA A 115 -9.20 21.76 8.97
N GLY A 116 -9.40 22.43 10.11
CA GLY A 116 -10.12 23.71 10.20
C GLY A 116 -11.63 23.66 9.93
N VAL A 117 -12.23 22.49 9.70
CA VAL A 117 -13.66 22.39 9.41
C VAL A 117 -14.49 22.35 10.70
N SER A 118 -15.37 23.35 10.85
CA SER A 118 -16.18 23.78 12.02
C SER A 118 -17.12 22.74 12.69
N ARG A 119 -16.92 21.42 12.54
CA ARG A 119 -17.80 20.42 13.17
C ARG A 119 -17.28 19.99 14.54
N LYS A 120 -18.15 20.06 15.55
CA LYS A 120 -18.03 19.40 16.88
C LYS A 120 -18.08 17.87 16.75
N GLY A 121 -17.22 17.29 15.92
CA GLY A 121 -17.07 15.85 15.74
C GLY A 121 -15.82 15.34 16.44
N SER A 122 -15.80 14.04 16.76
CA SER A 122 -14.57 13.30 17.01
C SER A 122 -14.43 12.22 15.95
N VAL A 123 -13.19 11.97 15.52
CA VAL A 123 -12.87 10.97 14.50
C VAL A 123 -12.00 9.93 15.16
N ARG A 124 -12.42 8.67 15.07
CA ARG A 124 -11.56 7.53 15.43
C ARG A 124 -10.53 7.38 14.32
N VAL A 125 -9.27 7.48 14.70
CA VAL A 125 -8.12 7.26 13.83
C VAL A 125 -7.57 5.88 14.14
N THR A 126 -7.50 5.02 13.14
CA THR A 126 -6.78 3.73 13.22
C THR A 126 -5.62 3.79 12.27
N ALA A 127 -4.41 3.87 12.80
CA ALA A 127 -3.20 3.83 12.00
C ALA A 127 -2.58 2.42 12.07
N ARG A 128 -2.15 1.87 10.95
CA ARG A 128 -1.51 0.55 10.87
C ARG A 128 -0.31 0.56 9.94
N THR A 129 0.73 -0.15 10.35
CA THR A 129 1.83 -0.61 9.49
C THR A 129 1.70 -2.13 9.33
N VAL A 130 2.62 -2.76 8.60
CA VAL A 130 2.62 -4.24 8.48
C VAL A 130 2.82 -4.94 9.83
N GLY A 131 3.59 -4.35 10.74
CA GLY A 131 3.93 -4.96 12.05
C GLY A 131 3.21 -4.37 13.26
N SER A 132 2.49 -3.25 13.10
CA SER A 132 1.92 -2.54 14.25
C SER A 132 0.58 -1.89 13.91
N ARG A 133 -0.25 -1.72 14.93
CA ARG A 133 -1.54 -1.04 14.80
C ARG A 133 -1.77 -0.21 16.04
N HIS A 134 -2.17 1.04 15.83
CA HIS A 134 -2.54 1.95 16.89
C HIS A 134 -3.90 2.58 16.58
N THR A 135 -4.71 2.77 17.61
CA THR A 135 -6.04 3.36 17.47
C THR A 135 -6.18 4.45 18.51
N GLY A 136 -6.68 5.60 18.09
CA GLY A 136 -6.99 6.71 18.98
C GLY A 136 -8.15 7.53 18.47
N VAL A 137 -8.36 8.67 19.11
CA VAL A 137 -9.42 9.61 18.77
C VAL A 137 -8.77 10.95 18.52
N CYS A 138 -9.03 11.51 17.34
CA CYS A 138 -8.72 12.90 17.03
C CYS A 138 -9.93 13.75 17.43
N ARG A 139 -9.68 14.90 18.06
CA ARG A 139 -10.66 15.95 18.37
C ARG A 139 -10.10 17.29 17.94
N ARG A 140 -10.97 18.29 17.83
CA ARG A 140 -10.61 19.65 17.38
C ARG A 140 -9.43 20.26 18.13
N ASP A 141 -9.36 20.06 19.45
CA ASP A 141 -8.34 20.66 20.31
C ASP A 141 -7.32 19.61 20.82
N GLU A 142 -7.41 18.38 20.31
CA GLU A 142 -6.62 17.24 20.77
C GLU A 142 -6.24 16.40 19.53
N PRO A 143 -5.14 16.75 18.83
CA PRO A 143 -4.71 16.03 17.65
C PRO A 143 -4.31 14.61 18.03
N TYR A 144 -4.60 13.66 17.14
CA TYR A 144 -4.13 12.30 17.33
C TYR A 144 -2.65 12.26 16.99
N THR A 145 -1.84 11.78 17.92
CA THR A 145 -0.40 11.60 17.72
C THR A 145 -0.04 10.12 17.88
N TRP A 146 0.83 9.63 17.01
CA TRP A 146 1.37 8.29 17.11
C TRP A 146 2.83 8.27 16.68
N ARG A 147 3.70 7.81 17.58
CA ARG A 147 5.09 7.50 17.25
C ARG A 147 5.13 6.16 16.51
N LEU A 148 5.21 6.24 15.19
CA LEU A 148 5.39 5.12 14.28
C LEU A 148 6.62 4.30 14.70
N PRO A 149 6.52 2.96 14.61
CA PRO A 149 7.62 2.07 14.98
C PRO A 149 8.84 2.38 14.12
N GLN A 150 10.03 2.45 14.73
CA GLN A 150 11.30 2.59 13.98
C GLN A 150 11.79 1.25 13.42
N GLU A 151 11.20 0.16 13.88
CA GLU A 151 11.50 -1.20 13.42
C GLU A 151 10.58 -1.60 12.27
N GLY A 152 11.13 -2.34 11.30
CA GLY A 152 10.38 -2.90 10.18
C GLY A 152 11.06 -2.70 8.82
N PRO A 153 10.45 -3.20 7.73
CA PRO A 153 10.93 -2.97 6.39
C PRO A 153 10.74 -1.50 6.02
N PHE A 154 11.78 -0.92 5.42
CA PHE A 154 11.75 0.42 4.85
C PHE A 154 11.96 0.34 3.33
N PRO A 155 11.38 1.25 2.54
CA PRO A 155 10.39 2.28 2.91
C PRO A 155 9.12 1.68 3.53
N GLN A 156 8.51 2.35 4.51
CA GLN A 156 7.38 1.81 5.29
C GLN A 156 6.06 2.43 4.82
N LEU A 157 5.09 1.55 4.55
CA LEU A 157 3.71 1.93 4.25
C LEU A 157 2.89 2.03 5.54
N VAL A 158 2.23 3.17 5.72
CA VAL A 158 1.32 3.45 6.84
C VAL A 158 -0.08 3.69 6.28
N GLU A 159 -1.05 2.91 6.74
CA GLU A 159 -2.46 3.15 6.46
C GLU A 159 -3.12 3.84 7.64
N ILE A 160 -3.94 4.84 7.35
CA ILE A 160 -4.73 5.56 8.31
C ILE A 160 -6.19 5.38 7.93
N ARG A 161 -7.02 4.90 8.85
CA ARG A 161 -8.47 4.85 8.69
C ARG A 161 -9.13 5.85 9.61
N LEU A 162 -10.11 6.55 9.07
CA LEU A 162 -10.86 7.62 9.71
C LEU A 162 -12.33 7.22 9.76
N ALA A 163 -12.85 7.08 10.97
CA ALA A 163 -14.26 6.77 11.21
C ALA A 163 -14.89 7.82 12.12
N PRO A 164 -16.00 8.48 11.73
CA PRO A 164 -16.67 9.44 12.59
C PRO A 164 -17.26 8.72 13.82
N ILE A 165 -17.16 9.36 14.98
CA ILE A 165 -17.76 8.88 16.23
C ILE A 165 -19.13 9.58 16.38
N GLY A 166 -20.20 8.78 16.49
CA GLY A 166 -21.56 9.24 16.79
C GLY A 166 -22.48 9.39 15.58
N LYS A 167 -22.11 10.13 14.53
CA LYS A 167 -22.93 10.29 13.31
C LYS A 167 -22.45 9.38 12.18
N LYS A 168 -23.37 8.63 11.57
CA LYS A 168 -23.12 7.96 10.28
C LYS A 168 -22.95 9.03 9.19
N GLY A 169 -21.81 9.04 8.52
CA GLY A 169 -21.49 9.99 7.45
C GLY A 169 -20.03 9.87 7.02
N ARG A 170 -19.62 10.67 6.01
CA ARG A 170 -18.19 10.81 5.70
C ARG A 170 -17.48 11.55 6.86
N PRO A 171 -16.28 11.13 7.26
CA PRO A 171 -15.49 11.88 8.24
C PRO A 171 -15.23 13.29 7.71
N SER A 172 -15.06 14.23 8.63
CA SER A 172 -14.61 15.57 8.26
C SER A 172 -13.18 15.52 7.73
N PRO A 173 -12.79 16.45 6.84
CA PRO A 173 -11.41 16.55 6.37
C PRO A 173 -10.45 16.62 7.55
N VAL A 174 -9.41 15.79 7.51
CA VAL A 174 -8.30 15.83 8.47
C VAL A 174 -7.02 16.17 7.74
N ARG A 175 -6.15 16.92 8.41
CA ARG A 175 -4.80 17.17 7.94
C ARG A 175 -3.91 16.09 8.52
N ILE A 176 -3.14 15.45 7.66
CA ILE A 176 -2.19 14.44 8.07
C ILE A 176 -0.80 15.01 7.88
N ASP A 177 -0.01 15.00 8.94
CA ASP A 177 1.35 15.49 8.96
C ASP A 177 2.26 14.42 9.53
N LEU A 178 3.41 14.22 8.90
CA LEU A 178 4.50 13.44 9.49
C LEU A 178 5.49 14.46 10.02
N GLY A 179 5.39 14.71 11.33
CA GLY A 179 6.09 15.80 11.99
C GLY A 179 7.58 15.56 12.05
N GLY A 180 8.31 15.84 10.97
CA GLY A 180 9.76 15.92 10.88
C GLY A 180 10.15 17.38 10.80
N THR A 181 10.63 17.92 11.91
CA THR A 181 11.46 19.12 11.80
C THR A 181 12.69 18.71 10.98
N PRO A 182 13.06 19.44 9.91
CA PRO A 182 14.31 19.20 9.19
C PRO A 182 15.52 19.33 10.12
#